data_AF-A0A1T5D6Z6-F1
#
_entry.id   AF-A0A1T5D6Z6-F1
#
_cell.length_a   1.000
_cell.length_b   1.000
_cell.length_c   1.000
_cell.angle_alpha   90.00
_cell.angle_beta   90.00
_cell.angle_gamma   90.00
#
_symmetry.space_group_name_H-M   'P 1'
#
loop_
_entity.id
_entity.type
_entity.pdbx_description
1 polymer ?
#
loop_
_entity_poly.entity_id
_entity_poly.type
_entity_poly.pdbx_seq_one_letter_code
_entity_poly.pdbx_strand_id
1 'polypeptide(L)'
;MNPWEEISLSDYENHMSLSYVNQLQAMNKMMKFQFEAYPVTSAIVFGVAGGNGLEHVNLKKYSKIYGIDINNAYLDNVKKRYSFMEDILECKRIDL
;
A
#
# COMPACT_ATOMS: atom_id res chain seq x y z
N MET A 1 -4.01 -6.78 22.03
CA MET A 1 -4.07 -7.54 20.77
C MET A 1 -4.79 -6.67 19.77
N ASN A 2 -4.14 -6.30 18.68
CA ASN A 2 -4.73 -5.41 17.68
C ASN A 2 -5.46 -6.27 16.64
N PRO A 3 -6.78 -6.09 16.42
CA PRO A 3 -7.54 -6.96 15.51
C PRO A 3 -7.02 -6.95 14.08
N TRP A 4 -6.38 -5.86 13.66
CA TRP A 4 -5.80 -5.74 12.32
C TRP A 4 -4.58 -6.63 12.08
N GLU A 5 -3.95 -7.16 13.12
CA GLU A 5 -2.86 -8.12 12.99
C GLU A 5 -3.36 -9.53 12.64
N GLU A 6 -4.65 -9.83 12.86
CA GLU A 6 -5.22 -11.16 12.73
C GLU A 6 -6.06 -11.35 11.46
N ILE A 7 -6.55 -10.25 10.87
CA ILE A 7 -7.33 -10.31 9.62
C ILE A 7 -6.41 -10.71 8.47
N SER A 8 -6.77 -11.76 7.74
CA SER A 8 -6.02 -12.17 6.56
C SER A 8 -6.09 -11.11 5.45
N LEU A 9 -5.04 -10.97 4.65
CA LEU A 9 -5.03 -9.98 3.56
C LEU A 9 -6.14 -10.27 2.55
N SER A 10 -6.40 -11.55 2.28
CA SER A 10 -7.49 -11.97 1.40
C SER A 10 -8.85 -11.57 1.93
N ASP A 11 -9.14 -11.72 3.22
CA ASP A 11 -10.44 -11.32 3.77
C ASP A 11 -10.63 -9.81 3.68
N TYR A 12 -9.57 -9.05 4.00
CA TYR A 12 -9.57 -7.60 3.88
C TYR A 12 -9.80 -7.13 2.44
N GLU A 13 -8.99 -7.61 1.47
CA GLU A 13 -9.10 -7.21 0.07
C GLU A 13 -10.41 -7.68 -0.57
N ASN A 14 -10.86 -8.90 -0.27
CA ASN A 14 -12.14 -9.42 -0.78
C ASN A 14 -13.30 -8.59 -0.26
N HIS A 15 -13.33 -8.26 1.03
CA HIS A 15 -14.38 -7.40 1.59
C HIS A 15 -14.37 -6.00 0.95
N MET A 16 -13.21 -5.35 0.90
CA MET A 16 -13.12 -3.98 0.38
C MET A 16 -13.40 -3.86 -1.12
N SER A 17 -13.22 -4.93 -1.89
CA SER A 17 -13.49 -4.97 -3.33
C SER A 17 -14.95 -5.23 -3.67
N LEU A 18 -15.81 -5.60 -2.71
CA LEU A 18 -17.24 -5.81 -2.96
C LEU A 18 -17.87 -4.56 -3.56
N SER A 19 -18.74 -4.73 -4.56
CA SER A 19 -19.31 -3.61 -5.32
C SER A 19 -20.08 -2.60 -4.47
N TYR A 20 -20.63 -3.02 -3.34
CA TYR A 20 -21.34 -2.16 -2.40
C TYR A 20 -20.42 -1.51 -1.33
N VAL A 21 -19.20 -2.02 -1.16
CA VAL A 21 -18.15 -1.41 -0.32
C VAL A 21 -17.29 -0.48 -1.17
N ASN A 22 -16.75 -1.00 -2.28
CA ASN A 22 -16.06 -0.30 -3.36
C ASN A 22 -14.87 0.57 -2.92
N GLN A 23 -14.30 0.28 -1.76
CA GLN A 23 -13.23 1.08 -1.18
C GLN A 23 -11.92 0.89 -1.92
N LEU A 24 -11.57 -0.35 -2.29
CA LEU A 24 -10.32 -0.61 -3.02
C LEU A 24 -10.28 0.15 -4.35
N GLN A 25 -11.38 0.11 -5.12
CA GLN A 25 -11.51 0.75 -6.41
C GLN A 25 -11.45 2.27 -6.30
N ALA A 26 -12.15 2.85 -5.32
CA ALA A 26 -12.13 4.29 -5.09
C ALA A 26 -10.74 4.77 -4.65
N MET A 27 -10.13 4.08 -3.67
CA MET A 27 -8.79 4.38 -3.18
C MET A 27 -7.73 4.24 -4.28
N ASN A 28 -7.83 3.21 -5.12
CA ASN A 28 -6.89 2.99 -6.21
C ASN A 28 -6.80 4.22 -7.15
N LYS A 29 -7.96 4.76 -7.53
CA LYS A 29 -8.04 5.97 -8.36
C LYS A 29 -7.44 7.18 -7.65
N MET A 30 -7.74 7.36 -6.36
CA MET A 30 -7.19 8.44 -5.55
C MET A 30 -5.66 8.34 -5.44
N MET A 31 -5.11 7.15 -5.21
CA MET A 31 -3.67 6.92 -5.09
C MET A 31 -2.91 7.32 -6.36
N LYS A 32 -3.47 7.05 -7.55
CA LYS A 32 -2.89 7.52 -8.81
C LYS A 32 -2.71 9.04 -8.81
N PHE A 33 -3.77 9.79 -8.48
CA PHE A 33 -3.70 11.25 -8.43
C PHE A 33 -2.70 11.73 -7.37
N GLN A 34 -2.67 11.10 -6.19
CA GLN A 34 -1.73 11.47 -5.12
C GLN A 34 -0.27 11.28 -5.52
N PHE A 35 0.08 10.18 -6.21
CA PHE A 35 1.44 9.95 -6.70
C PHE A 35 1.84 10.91 -7.83
N GLU A 36 0.90 11.53 -8.52
CA GLU A 36 1.17 12.48 -9.61
C GLU A 36 1.20 13.94 -9.11
N ALA A 37 0.41 14.30 -8.09
CA ALA A 37 0.04 15.67 -7.74
C ALA A 37 1.19 16.63 -7.40
N TYR A 38 2.30 16.14 -6.84
CA TYR A 38 3.36 16.99 -6.29
C TYR A 38 4.75 16.65 -6.84
N PRO A 39 5.67 17.62 -6.98
CA PRO A 39 7.04 17.41 -7.45
C PRO A 39 7.94 16.88 -6.32
N VAL A 40 7.52 15.76 -5.70
CA VAL A 40 8.26 15.07 -4.64
C VAL A 40 8.91 13.80 -5.18
N THR A 41 10.01 13.40 -4.55
CA THR A 41 10.75 12.17 -4.89
C THR A 41 10.62 11.09 -3.83
N SER A 42 9.96 11.38 -2.70
CA SER A 42 9.64 10.40 -1.68
C SER A 42 8.21 10.52 -1.16
N ALA A 43 7.68 9.41 -0.64
CA ALA A 43 6.34 9.35 -0.06
C ALA A 43 6.27 8.30 1.06
N ILE A 44 5.28 8.45 1.94
CA ILE A 44 4.91 7.45 2.94
C ILE A 44 3.44 7.08 2.69
N VAL A 45 3.14 5.78 2.66
CA VAL A 45 1.78 5.24 2.58
C VAL A 45 1.46 4.56 3.89
N PHE A 46 0.59 5.18 4.69
CA PHE A 46 0.08 4.60 5.93
C PHE A 46 -1.06 3.63 5.66
N GLY A 47 -1.05 2.47 6.34
CA GLY A 47 -2.00 1.38 6.07
C GLY A 47 -1.80 0.81 4.66
N VAL A 48 -0.54 0.51 4.29
CA VAL A 48 -0.21 0.07 2.92
C VAL A 48 -0.91 -1.23 2.53
N ALA A 49 -1.28 -2.07 3.50
CA ALA A 49 -1.95 -3.34 3.29
C ALA A 49 -1.31 -4.17 2.17
N GLY A 50 -2.09 -4.64 1.19
CA GLY A 50 -1.60 -5.37 0.01
C GLY A 50 -1.01 -4.49 -1.09
N GLY A 51 -0.87 -3.18 -0.87
CA GLY A 51 -0.23 -2.23 -1.78
C GLY A 51 -1.15 -1.55 -2.79
N ASN A 52 -2.45 -1.44 -2.50
CA ASN A 52 -3.41 -0.84 -3.43
C ASN A 52 -2.97 0.57 -3.89
N GLY A 53 -2.76 0.73 -5.19
CA GLY A 53 -2.36 1.99 -5.81
C GLY A 53 -0.84 2.16 -5.99
N LEU A 54 -0.01 1.28 -5.39
CA LEU A 54 1.43 1.30 -5.63
C LEU A 54 1.78 1.01 -7.10
N GLU A 55 0.91 0.34 -7.85
CA GLU A 55 1.08 0.11 -9.29
C GLU A 55 1.11 1.42 -10.11
N HIS A 56 0.63 2.54 -9.54
CA HIS A 56 0.69 3.86 -10.19
C HIS A 56 1.98 4.61 -9.91
N VAL A 57 2.89 4.05 -9.11
CA VAL A 57 4.18 4.68 -8.79
C VAL A 57 5.03 4.81 -10.05
N ASN A 58 5.44 6.04 -10.35
CA ASN A 58 6.44 6.30 -11.38
C ASN A 58 7.87 6.09 -10.82
N LEU A 59 8.49 4.97 -11.19
CA LEU A 59 9.85 4.59 -10.75
C LEU A 59 10.96 5.54 -11.24
N LYS A 60 10.68 6.40 -12.23
CA LYS A 60 11.62 7.46 -12.64
C LYS A 60 11.53 8.72 -11.77
N LYS A 61 10.41 8.89 -11.06
CA LYS A 61 10.14 10.05 -10.20
C LYS A 61 10.53 9.76 -8.76
N TYR A 62 10.13 8.61 -8.23
CA TYR A 62 10.32 8.27 -6.83
C TYR A 62 11.64 7.53 -6.61
N SER A 63 12.47 8.08 -5.72
CA SER A 63 13.65 7.38 -5.22
C SER A 63 13.35 6.56 -3.96
N LYS A 64 12.27 6.89 -3.24
CA LYS A 64 11.88 6.15 -2.04
C LYS A 64 10.38 6.22 -1.73
N ILE A 65 9.79 5.10 -1.35
CA ILE A 65 8.41 4.99 -0.87
C ILE A 65 8.45 4.11 0.38
N TYR A 66 7.87 4.62 1.46
CA TYR A 66 7.72 3.84 2.68
C TYR A 66 6.30 3.29 2.77
N GLY A 67 6.18 1.97 2.80
CA GLY A 67 4.91 1.28 3.09
C GLY A 67 4.82 1.00 4.59
N ILE A 68 3.86 1.60 5.27
CA ILE A 68 3.69 1.45 6.72
C ILE A 68 2.43 0.66 7.01
N ASP A 69 2.55 -0.37 7.82
CA ASP A 69 1.42 -1.14 8.32
C ASP A 69 1.77 -1.77 9.67
N ILE A 70 0.79 -2.05 10.50
CA ILE A 70 0.96 -2.79 11.75
C ILE A 70 1.00 -4.30 11.50
N ASN A 71 0.38 -4.78 10.43
CA ASN A 71 0.29 -6.19 10.10
C ASN A 71 1.52 -6.65 9.29
N ASN A 72 2.39 -7.45 9.92
CA ASN A 72 3.58 -8.01 9.27
C ASN A 72 3.26 -8.86 8.03
N ALA A 73 2.17 -9.64 8.06
CA ALA A 73 1.79 -10.48 6.92
C ALA A 73 1.40 -9.62 5.70
N TYR A 74 0.84 -8.43 5.93
CA TYR A 74 0.52 -7.49 4.85
C TYR A 74 1.81 -6.93 4.24
N LEU A 75 2.75 -6.51 5.10
CA LEU A 75 4.06 -6.01 4.67
C LEU A 75 4.85 -7.04 3.85
N ASP A 76 4.80 -8.32 4.22
CA ASP A 76 5.46 -9.38 3.46
C ASP A 76 4.79 -9.63 2.10
N ASN A 77 3.45 -9.55 2.05
CA ASN A 77 2.71 -9.67 0.79
C ASN A 77 3.03 -8.52 -0.16
N VAL A 78 3.01 -7.27 0.30
CA VAL A 78 3.30 -6.12 -0.57
C VAL A 78 4.75 -6.12 -1.06
N LYS A 79 5.73 -6.47 -0.22
CA LYS A 79 7.13 -6.64 -0.64
C LYS A 79 7.26 -7.69 -1.75
N LYS A 80 6.53 -8.81 -1.64
CA LYS A 80 6.53 -9.86 -2.66
C LYS A 80 5.87 -9.37 -3.96
N ARG A 81 4.67 -8.78 -3.85
CA ARG A 81 3.83 -8.34 -4.97
C ARG A 81 4.50 -7.21 -5.77
N TYR A 82 5.29 -6.35 -5.12
CA TYR A 82 6.01 -5.23 -5.72
C TYR A 82 7.54 -5.37 -5.66
N SER A 83 8.05 -6.61 -5.70
CA SER A 83 9.50 -6.89 -5.62
C SER A 83 10.33 -6.20 -6.70
N PHE A 84 9.74 -5.89 -7.86
CA PHE A 84 10.38 -5.12 -8.93
C PHE A 84 10.69 -3.66 -8.58
N MET A 85 10.15 -3.14 -7.47
CA MET A 85 10.48 -1.81 -6.96
C MET A 85 11.79 -1.79 -6.17
N GLU A 86 12.37 -2.97 -5.86
CA GLU A 86 13.67 -3.10 -5.21
C GLU A 86 13.80 -2.16 -3.98
N ASP A 87 14.87 -1.37 -3.91
CA ASP A 87 15.16 -0.46 -2.81
C ASP A 87 14.23 0.78 -2.77
N ILE A 88 13.45 1.03 -3.83
CA ILE A 88 12.48 2.13 -3.87
C ILE A 88 11.38 1.87 -2.84
N LEU A 89 10.87 0.64 -2.72
CA LEU A 89 9.83 0.31 -1.73
C LEU A 89 10.43 -0.24 -0.45
N GLU A 90 10.31 0.51 0.65
CA GLU A 90 10.73 0.07 1.98
C GLU A 90 9.53 -0.08 2.91
N CYS A 91 9.25 -1.30 3.32
CA CYS A 91 8.14 -1.60 4.21
C CYS A 91 8.60 -1.63 5.68
N LYS A 92 7.89 -0.90 6.54
CA LYS A 92 8.16 -0.82 7.98
C LYS A 92 6.92 -1.16 8.78
N ARG A 93 7.10 -2.02 9.78
CA ARG A 93 6.11 -2.23 10.82
C ARG A 93 6.20 -1.12 11.84
N ILE A 94 5.18 -0.27 11.90
CA ILE A 94 5.09 0.83 12.87
C ILE A 94 3.67 0.85 13.41
N ASP A 95 3.56 0.83 14.73
CA ASP A 95 2.34 1.09 15.49
C ASP A 95 2.49 2.50 16.07
N LEU A 96 1.66 3.45 15.62
CA LEU A 96 1.77 4.89 15.91
C LEU A 96 0.88 5.30 17.09
#